data_AF-A0AAU8KPC4-F1
#
_entry.id   AF-A0AAU8KPC4-F1
#
_cell.length_a   1.000
_cell.length_b   1.000
_cell.length_c   1.000
_cell.angle_alpha   90.00
_cell.angle_beta   90.00
_cell.angle_gamma   90.00
#
_symmetry.space_group_name_H-M   'P 1'
#
loop_
_entity.id
_entity.type
_entity.pdbx_description
1 polymer ?
#
loop_
_entity_poly.entity_id
_entity_poly.type
_entity_poly.pdbx_seq_one_letter_code
_entity_poly.pdbx_strand_id
1 'polypeptide(L)'
;MAVPLTILHTLAAFCCYTALITRPSGSWDQDAYGAIALMSFLALAFSALGLLVTVAPPTVRRAMGPWWLAPPLAISAVAAIRWALGG
;
A
#
# COMPACT_ATOMS: atom_id res chain seq x y z
N MET A 1 3.86 -19.04 -7.17
CA MET A 1 4.12 -18.19 -5.98
C MET A 1 4.16 -16.69 -6.28
N ALA A 2 4.62 -16.25 -7.46
CA ALA A 2 4.64 -14.81 -7.79
C ALA A 2 3.24 -14.20 -7.97
N VAL A 3 2.29 -14.96 -8.54
CA VAL A 3 0.92 -14.49 -8.85
C VAL A 3 0.19 -13.83 -7.67
N PRO A 4 0.07 -14.45 -6.48
CA PRO A 4 -0.60 -13.81 -5.34
C PRO A 4 0.13 -12.56 -4.84
N LEU A 5 1.47 -12.56 -4.87
CA LEU A 5 2.27 -11.39 -4.48
C LEU A 5 2.10 -10.23 -5.46
N THR A 6 2.09 -10.51 -6.76
CA THR A 6 1.85 -9.48 -7.78
C THR A 6 0.45 -8.88 -7.65
N ILE A 7 -0.56 -9.69 -7.32
CA ILE A 7 -1.93 -9.20 -7.07
C ILE A 7 -1.96 -8.29 -5.84
N LEU A 8 -1.30 -8.67 -4.75
CA LEU A 8 -1.24 -7.82 -3.55
C LEU A 8 -0.55 -6.48 -3.83
N HIS A 9 0.53 -6.49 -4.61
CA HIS A 9 1.25 -5.27 -4.98
C HIS A 9 0.45 -4.38 -5.93
N THR A 10 -0.22 -4.95 -6.93
CA THR A 10 -1.08 -4.16 -7.83
C THR A 10 -2.27 -3.58 -7.10
N LEU A 11 -2.87 -4.31 -6.15
CA LEU A 11 -3.97 -3.81 -5.34
C LEU A 11 -3.52 -2.69 -4.40
N ALA A 12 -2.35 -2.84 -3.76
CA ALA A 12 -1.74 -1.79 -2.95
C ALA A 12 -1.43 -0.53 -3.79
N ALA A 13 -0.86 -0.70 -4.98
CA ALA A 13 -0.56 0.39 -5.90
C ALA A 13 -1.83 1.11 -6.39
N PHE A 14 -2.89 0.34 -6.68
CA PHE A 14 -4.19 0.90 -7.05
C PHE A 14 -4.78 1.76 -5.92
N CYS A 15 -4.82 1.25 -4.69
CA CYS A 15 -5.30 2.00 -3.53
C CYS A 15 -4.45 3.26 -3.24
N CYS A 16 -3.13 3.17 -3.43
CA CYS A 16 -2.25 4.34 -3.28
C CYS A 16 -2.55 5.39 -4.37
N TYR A 17 -2.72 4.95 -5.61
CA TYR A 17 -3.06 5.82 -6.73
C TYR A 17 -4.41 6.51 -6.52
N THR A 18 -5.45 5.79 -6.08
CA THR A 18 -6.77 6.39 -5.82
C THR A 18 -6.70 7.46 -4.72
N ALA A 19 -5.94 7.22 -3.64
CA ALA A 19 -5.73 8.23 -2.60
C ALA A 19 -4.98 9.49 -3.09
N LEU A 20 -4.09 9.35 -4.07
CA LEU A 20 -3.32 10.45 -4.64
C LEU A 20 -4.14 11.34 -5.59
N ILE A 21 -5.05 10.75 -6.36
CA ILE A 21 -5.89 11.51 -7.30
C ILE A 21 -7.11 12.14 -6.62
N THR A 22 -7.54 11.62 -5.47
CA THR A 22 -8.62 12.23 -4.69
C THR A 22 -8.14 13.56 -4.11
N ARG A 23 -8.76 14.64 -4.58
CA ARG A 23 -8.55 16.00 -4.06
C ARG A 23 -9.82 16.46 -3.34
N PRO A 24 -9.75 16.77 -2.03
CA PRO A 24 -10.88 17.33 -1.31
C PRO A 24 -11.23 18.71 -1.88
N SER A 25 -12.53 18.98 -2.02
CA SER A 25 -13.03 20.27 -2.52
C SER A 25 -12.88 21.41 -1.50
N GLY A 26 -12.75 21.05 -0.21
CA GLY A 26 -12.44 21.94 0.89
C GLY A 26 -12.50 21.21 2.23
N SER A 27 -12.27 21.92 3.34
CA SER A 27 -12.22 21.33 4.68
C SER A 27 -13.55 20.72 5.15
N TRP A 28 -14.66 21.06 4.49
CA TRP A 28 -15.99 20.49 4.76
C TRP A 28 -16.21 19.13 4.08
N ASP A 29 -15.33 18.73 3.16
CA ASP A 29 -15.46 17.53 2.33
C ASP A 29 -14.96 16.28 3.05
N GLN A 30 -15.66 15.94 4.14
CA GLN A 30 -15.31 14.82 5.02
C GLN A 30 -15.35 13.47 4.30
N ASP A 31 -16.15 13.35 3.25
CA ASP A 31 -16.22 12.15 2.42
C ASP A 31 -14.93 11.95 1.62
N ALA A 32 -14.38 13.02 1.03
CA ALA A 32 -13.08 12.94 0.35
C ALA A 32 -11.95 12.60 1.32
N TYR A 33 -11.93 13.20 2.51
CA TYR A 33 -10.95 12.87 3.55
C TYR A 33 -11.08 11.42 4.03
N GLY A 34 -12.31 10.94 4.24
CA GLY A 34 -12.59 9.55 4.59
C GLY A 34 -12.15 8.56 3.51
N ALA A 35 -12.41 8.88 2.24
CA ALA A 35 -11.97 8.06 1.11
C ALA A 35 -10.43 7.99 1.01
N ILE A 36 -9.73 9.11 1.23
CA ILE A 36 -8.27 9.17 1.28
C ILE A 36 -7.74 8.30 2.42
N ALA A 37 -8.31 8.43 3.63
CA ALA A 37 -7.89 7.66 4.80
C ALA A 37 -8.08 6.15 4.58
N LEU A 38 -9.26 5.75 4.09
CA LEU A 38 -9.60 4.36 3.79
C LEU A 38 -8.65 3.76 2.75
N MET A 39 -8.45 4.45 1.62
CA MET A 39 -7.57 3.96 0.54
C MET A 39 -6.10 3.89 0.98
N SER A 40 -5.65 4.84 1.79
CA SER A 40 -4.30 4.80 2.38
C SER A 40 -4.13 3.62 3.34
N PHE A 41 -5.12 3.37 4.20
CA PHE A 41 -5.12 2.21 5.10
C PHE A 41 -5.09 0.88 4.33
N LEU A 42 -5.91 0.74 3.29
CA LEU A 42 -5.93 -0.46 2.43
C LEU A 42 -4.58 -0.68 1.72
N ALA A 43 -3.94 0.38 1.22
CA ALA A 43 -2.61 0.27 0.59
C ALA A 43 -1.54 -0.23 1.57
N LEU A 44 -1.58 0.25 2.82
CA LEU A 44 -0.71 -0.22 3.91
C LEU A 44 -1.00 -1.69 4.26
N ALA A 45 -2.27 -2.07 4.41
CA ALA A 45 -2.68 -3.42 4.75
C ALA A 45 -2.25 -4.45 3.68
N PHE A 46 -2.44 -4.14 2.40
CA PHE A 46 -2.01 -5.02 1.31
C PHE A 46 -0.49 -5.13 1.20
N SER A 47 0.25 -4.03 1.43
CA SER A 47 1.71 -4.07 1.49
C SER A 47 2.22 -4.92 2.66
N ALA A 48 1.61 -4.79 3.84
CA ALA A 48 1.95 -5.59 5.01
C ALA A 48 1.66 -7.09 4.79
N LEU A 49 0.52 -7.42 4.18
CA LEU A 49 0.19 -8.79 3.78
C LEU A 49 1.18 -9.34 2.76
N GLY A 50 1.56 -8.54 1.75
CA GLY A 50 2.60 -8.92 0.79
C GLY A 50 3.93 -9.21 1.48
N LEU A 51 4.32 -8.40 2.46
CA LEU A 51 5.53 -8.60 3.25
C LEU A 51 5.45 -9.89 4.08
N LEU A 52 4.31 -10.12 4.75
CA LEU A 52 4.06 -11.30 5.58
C LEU A 52 4.13 -12.59 4.74
N VAL A 53 3.52 -12.59 3.55
CA VAL A 53 3.56 -13.71 2.59
C VAL A 53 4.97 -13.95 2.06
N THR A 54 5.79 -12.90 1.92
CA THR A 54 7.19 -13.02 1.47
C THR A 54 8.11 -13.54 2.60
N VAL A 55 7.83 -13.14 3.84
CA VAL A 55 8.69 -13.39 5.02
C VAL A 55 8.36 -14.70 5.73
N ALA A 56 7.10 -15.11 5.79
CA ALA A 56 6.65 -16.27 6.56
C ALA A 56 7.16 -17.63 6.00
N PRO A 57 7.19 -17.87 4.66
CA PRO A 57 7.73 -19.10 4.12
C PRO A 57 9.25 -18.99 3.87
N PRO A 58 10.10 -19.79 4.53
CA PRO A 58 11.55 -19.77 4.30
C PRO A 58 11.93 -20.11 2.85
N THR A 59 11.06 -20.83 2.13
CA THR A 59 11.19 -21.17 0.71
C THR A 59 11.07 -19.95 -0.21
N VAL A 60 10.23 -18.98 0.14
CA VAL A 60 10.00 -17.76 -0.65
C VAL A 60 11.13 -16.75 -0.40
N ARG A 61 11.55 -16.59 0.86
CA ARG A 61 12.71 -15.77 1.24
C ARG A 61 14.02 -16.21 0.58
N ARG A 62 14.22 -17.53 0.39
CA ARG A 62 15.41 -18.06 -0.30
C ARG A 62 15.37 -17.86 -1.83
N ALA A 63 14.18 -17.82 -2.41
CA ALA A 63 13.99 -17.62 -3.85
C ALA A 63 13.96 -16.15 -4.26
N MET A 64 13.56 -15.24 -3.36
CA MET A 64 13.38 -13.82 -3.64
C MET A 64 14.41 -13.02 -2.84
N GLY A 65 15.45 -12.52 -3.51
CA GLY A 65 16.52 -11.73 -2.89
C GLY A 65 16.02 -10.43 -2.23
N PRO A 66 16.83 -9.80 -1.37
CA PRO A 66 16.42 -8.66 -0.53
C PRO A 66 15.86 -7.44 -1.29
N TRP A 67 16.15 -7.33 -2.58
CA TRP A 67 15.60 -6.31 -3.48
C TRP A 67 14.07 -6.36 -3.63
N TRP A 68 13.43 -7.52 -3.40
CA TRP A 68 11.96 -7.65 -3.45
C TRP A 68 11.22 -6.99 -2.28
N LEU A 69 11.94 -6.48 -1.27
CA LEU A 69 11.38 -5.70 -0.17
C LEU A 69 11.26 -4.20 -0.50
N ALA A 70 11.95 -3.72 -1.55
CA ALA A 70 11.95 -2.30 -1.90
C ALA A 70 10.56 -1.78 -2.36
N PRO A 71 9.79 -2.50 -3.21
CA PRO A 71 8.48 -2.03 -3.63
C PRO A 71 7.45 -1.85 -2.50
N PRO A 72 7.23 -2.83 -1.58
CA PRO A 72 6.27 -2.66 -0.50
C PRO A 72 6.72 -1.60 0.51
N LEU A 73 8.04 -1.44 0.74
CA LEU A 73 8.57 -0.35 1.56
C LEU A 73 8.28 1.02 0.93
N ALA A 74 8.54 1.19 -0.37
CA ALA A 74 8.26 2.44 -1.06
C ALA A 74 6.76 2.79 -1.06
N ILE A 75 5.89 1.80 -1.33
CA ILE A 75 4.43 1.99 -1.30
C ILE A 75 3.96 2.36 0.11
N SER A 76 4.47 1.67 1.14
CA SER A 76 4.14 1.97 2.53
C SER A 76 4.58 3.36 2.96
N ALA A 77 5.78 3.81 2.54
CA ALA A 77 6.29 5.14 2.86
C ALA A 77 5.43 6.25 2.22
N VAL A 78 5.06 6.10 0.94
CA VAL A 78 4.21 7.07 0.24
C VAL A 78 2.82 7.13 0.87
N ALA A 79 2.22 5.98 1.18
CA ALA A 79 0.92 5.91 1.84
C ALA A 79 0.95 6.54 3.24
N ALA A 80 1.99 6.29 4.03
CA ALA A 80 2.15 6.87 5.37
C ALA A 80 2.32 8.40 5.32
N ILE A 81 3.14 8.91 4.40
CA ILE A 81 3.30 10.36 4.19
C ILE A 81 1.97 11.00 3.79
N ARG A 82 1.23 10.36 2.88
CA ARG A 82 -0.06 10.87 2.41
C ARG A 82 -1.13 10.89 3.50
N TRP A 83 -1.13 9.88 4.37
CA TRP A 83 -1.98 9.83 5.54
C TRP A 83 -1.64 10.93 6.55
N ALA A 84 -0.34 11.16 6.83
CA ALA A 84 0.09 12.20 7.76
C ALA A 84 -0.20 13.64 7.26
N LEU A 85 -0.25 13.86 5.95
CA LEU A 85 -0.47 15.19 5.35
C LEU A 85 -1.94 15.50 5.06
N GLY A 86 -2.84 14.53 5.13
CA GLY A 86 -4.25 14.73 4.78
C GLY A 86 -5.25 13.94 5.62
N GLY A 87 -4.82 13.35 6.73
CA GLY A 87 -5.68 12.91 7.82
C GLY A 87 -5.73 13.95 8.93
#